data_AF-A0AA94JML8-F1
#
_entry.id   AF-A0AA94JML8-F1
#
_cell.length_a   1.000
_cell.length_b   1.000
_cell.length_c   1.000
_cell.angle_alpha   90.00
_cell.angle_beta   90.00
_cell.angle_gamma   90.00
#
_symmetry.space_group_name_H-M   'P 1'
#
loop_
_entity.id
_entity.type
_entity.pdbx_description
1 polymer ?
#
loop_
_entity_poly.entity_id
_entity_poly.type
_entity_poly.pdbx_seq_one_letter_code
_entity_poly.pdbx_strand_id
1 'polypeptide(L)'
;MNGITFKRQGGGLKRQLPGEDHISGLLIYGAPNVGKTTIIEPDQLDGMGITAVSNPVVHYHISEYFRINPGSKVYLQSIEAADDQFVAVKQLQQFAEGKIKQLGIVDLNTSFVNFTNSLNAINACVLELANMNMPLSVMYSIHNISNANLLALPVLHNLNCERISVCIGQDGAGRGNYVSQVAGKKVGIVGAALGAISRAKVHESIGWVANKTWLRYIPKSLTG
;
A
#
# COMPACT_ATOMS: atom_id res chain seq x y z
N MET A 1 -34.21 6.87 28.10
CA MET A 1 -32.91 6.43 28.65
C MET A 1 -31.99 6.18 27.47
N ASN A 2 -31.18 7.17 27.10
CA ASN A 2 -30.30 7.06 25.93
C ASN A 2 -29.12 6.15 26.31
N GLY A 3 -29.09 4.94 25.77
CA GLY A 3 -28.10 3.93 26.10
C GLY A 3 -26.69 4.41 25.78
N ILE A 4 -25.85 4.55 26.82
CA ILE A 4 -24.44 4.84 26.67
C ILE A 4 -23.77 3.57 26.13
N THR A 5 -23.23 3.64 24.92
CA THR A 5 -22.51 2.51 24.30
C THR A 5 -21.01 2.70 24.51
N PHE A 6 -20.39 1.86 25.35
CA PHE A 6 -18.95 1.89 25.57
C PHE A 6 -18.23 1.16 24.43
N LYS A 7 -17.72 1.91 23.44
CA LYS A 7 -16.75 1.36 22.49
C LYS A 7 -15.37 1.37 23.15
N ARG A 8 -14.84 0.20 23.51
CA ARG A 8 -13.46 0.06 23.95
C ARG A 8 -12.55 0.36 22.76
N GLN A 9 -11.94 1.54 22.72
CA GLN A 9 -10.80 1.78 21.83
C GLN A 9 -9.61 0.99 22.37
N GLY A 10 -8.77 0.44 21.49
CA GLY A 10 -7.53 -0.21 21.89
C GLY A 10 -6.74 0.75 22.78
N GLY A 11 -6.53 0.37 24.04
CA GLY A 11 -5.88 1.18 25.09
C GLY A 11 -4.38 1.37 24.87
N GLY A 12 -4.00 1.77 23.66
CA GLY A 12 -2.65 2.11 23.28
C GLY A 12 -2.70 3.43 22.55
N LEU A 13 -2.56 4.53 23.29
CA LEU A 13 -1.88 5.73 22.81
C LEU A 13 -0.44 5.31 22.44
N LYS A 14 -0.30 4.54 21.36
CA LYS A 14 1.00 4.23 20.76
C LYS A 14 1.57 5.58 20.42
N ARG A 15 2.72 5.89 21.02
CA ARG A 15 3.45 7.12 20.72
C ARG A 15 3.63 7.16 19.20
N GLN A 16 2.97 8.12 18.56
CA GLN A 16 3.23 8.39 17.16
C GLN A 16 4.74 8.57 17.01
N LEU A 17 5.29 7.96 15.96
CA LEU A 17 6.71 8.10 15.71
C LEU A 17 7.02 9.60 15.54
N PRO A 18 8.08 10.11 16.17
CA PRO A 18 8.50 11.48 15.95
C PRO A 18 8.95 11.67 14.50
N GLY A 19 8.75 12.87 13.96
CA GLY A 19 9.11 13.23 12.58
C GLY A 19 8.06 12.83 11.53
N GLU A 20 8.38 13.07 10.26
CA GLU A 20 7.45 12.85 9.14
C GLU A 20 7.90 11.76 8.16
N ASP A 21 9.11 11.21 8.32
CA ASP A 21 9.68 10.24 7.38
C ASP A 21 8.88 8.93 7.29
N HIS A 22 8.18 8.57 8.36
CA HIS A 22 7.35 7.38 8.41
C HIS A 22 5.98 7.56 7.71
N ILE A 23 5.61 8.79 7.33
CA ILE A 23 4.31 9.09 6.73
C ILE A 23 4.25 8.51 5.32
N SER A 24 3.30 7.60 5.14
CA SER A 24 3.17 6.81 3.91
C SER A 24 1.82 7.07 3.24
N GLY A 25 1.73 6.80 1.95
CA GLY A 25 0.46 6.76 1.21
C GLY A 25 0.20 5.36 0.67
N LEU A 26 -1.05 4.97 0.57
CA LEU A 26 -1.50 3.73 -0.06
C LEU A 26 -2.63 4.04 -1.02
N LEU A 27 -2.42 3.71 -2.29
CA LEU A 27 -3.38 3.87 -3.37
C LEU A 27 -3.70 2.49 -3.94
N ILE A 28 -4.97 2.13 -3.99
CA ILE A 28 -5.41 0.83 -4.49
C ILE A 28 -6.37 1.06 -5.66
N TYR A 29 -6.07 0.47 -6.81
CA TYR A 29 -6.94 0.43 -7.98
C TYR A 29 -7.59 -0.94 -8.12
N GLY A 30 -8.86 -0.99 -8.53
CA GLY A 30 -9.62 -2.23 -8.70
C GLY A 30 -10.13 -2.84 -7.41
N ALA A 31 -10.33 -2.02 -6.38
CA ALA A 31 -11.01 -2.39 -5.14
C ALA A 31 -12.15 -1.40 -4.85
N PRO A 32 -13.13 -1.76 -4.00
CA PRO A 32 -14.26 -0.87 -3.73
C PRO A 32 -13.81 0.53 -3.29
N ASN A 33 -14.55 1.54 -3.73
CA ASN A 33 -14.14 2.93 -3.55
C ASN A 33 -14.05 3.30 -2.07
N VAL A 34 -12.91 3.88 -1.68
CA VAL A 34 -12.69 4.49 -0.38
C VAL A 34 -12.15 5.88 -0.64
N GLY A 35 -12.89 6.89 -0.15
CA GLY A 35 -12.47 8.28 -0.24
C GLY A 35 -11.12 8.53 0.43
N LYS A 36 -10.47 9.64 0.07
CA LYS A 36 -9.20 10.05 0.66
C LYS A 36 -9.35 10.18 2.17
N THR A 37 -8.57 9.40 2.92
CA THR A 37 -8.64 9.36 4.37
C THR A 37 -7.25 9.19 4.98
N THR A 38 -7.14 9.51 6.26
CA THR A 38 -5.91 9.29 7.05
C THR A 38 -6.19 8.20 8.07
N ILE A 39 -5.37 7.17 8.09
CA ILE A 39 -5.44 6.07 9.05
C ILE A 39 -4.20 6.14 9.95
N ILE A 40 -4.43 6.08 11.25
CA ILE A 40 -3.39 6.11 12.29
C ILE A 40 -3.38 4.78 13.07
N GLU A 41 -4.49 4.05 13.05
CA GLU A 41 -4.64 2.76 13.71
C GLU A 41 -5.53 1.83 12.89
N PRO A 42 -5.31 0.50 12.94
CA PRO A 42 -6.11 -0.45 12.18
C PRO A 42 -7.59 -0.47 12.61
N ASP A 43 -7.90 -0.20 13.87
CA ASP A 43 -9.28 -0.22 14.40
C ASP A 43 -10.17 0.88 13.79
N GLN A 44 -9.59 1.93 13.21
CA GLN A 44 -10.34 2.96 12.47
C GLN A 44 -11.04 2.39 11.23
N LEU A 45 -10.53 1.30 10.66
CA LEU A 45 -11.11 0.67 9.48
C LEU A 45 -12.53 0.16 9.76
N ASP A 46 -12.77 -0.45 10.92
CA ASP A 46 -14.09 -0.94 11.30
C ASP A 46 -15.11 0.21 11.44
N GLY A 47 -14.65 1.35 11.98
CA GLY A 47 -15.45 2.57 12.06
C GLY A 47 -15.84 3.15 10.70
N MET A 48 -15.04 2.87 9.65
CA MET A 48 -15.29 3.27 8.27
C MET A 48 -16.06 2.21 7.46
N GLY A 49 -16.41 1.07 8.06
CA GLY A 49 -17.04 -0.05 7.36
C GLY A 49 -16.09 -0.83 6.43
N ILE A 50 -14.78 -0.63 6.57
CA ILE A 50 -13.74 -1.32 5.80
C ILE A 50 -13.37 -2.59 6.56
N THR A 51 -13.99 -3.70 6.19
CA THR A 51 -13.80 -5.00 6.85
C THR A 51 -13.11 -5.99 5.90
N ALA A 52 -12.67 -7.12 6.43
CA ALA A 52 -12.13 -8.22 5.64
C ALA A 52 -13.13 -8.82 4.62
N VAL A 53 -14.43 -8.48 4.72
CA VAL A 53 -15.48 -8.95 3.81
C VAL A 53 -15.88 -7.88 2.82
N SER A 54 -16.12 -6.64 3.28
CA SER A 54 -16.52 -5.53 2.40
C SER A 54 -15.39 -5.11 1.47
N ASN A 55 -14.20 -4.88 2.03
CA ASN A 55 -13.04 -4.33 1.33
C ASN A 55 -11.78 -5.18 1.64
N PRO A 56 -11.73 -6.44 1.19
CA PRO A 56 -10.73 -7.41 1.61
C PRO A 56 -9.28 -6.98 1.30
N VAL A 57 -9.06 -6.38 0.12
CA VAL A 57 -7.74 -5.90 -0.34
C VAL A 57 -7.23 -4.74 0.51
N VAL A 58 -8.07 -3.72 0.72
CA VAL A 58 -7.73 -2.54 1.52
C VAL A 58 -7.43 -2.95 2.96
N HIS A 59 -8.32 -3.76 3.54
CA HIS A 59 -8.19 -4.24 4.90
C HIS A 59 -6.89 -5.06 5.08
N TYR A 60 -6.55 -5.91 4.10
CA TYR A 60 -5.31 -6.69 4.12
C TYR A 60 -4.05 -5.81 4.12
N HIS A 61 -3.93 -4.88 3.16
CA HIS A 61 -2.71 -4.05 3.06
C HIS A 61 -2.52 -3.14 4.28
N ILE A 62 -3.59 -2.54 4.79
CA ILE A 62 -3.52 -1.70 5.99
C ILE A 62 -3.19 -2.53 7.23
N SER A 63 -3.81 -3.72 7.39
CA SER A 63 -3.47 -4.65 8.47
C SER A 63 -1.97 -5.00 8.45
N GLU A 64 -1.43 -5.34 7.28
CA GLU A 64 -0.03 -5.72 7.13
C GLU A 64 0.94 -4.55 7.34
N TYR A 65 0.55 -3.34 6.92
CA TYR A 65 1.32 -2.12 7.16
C TYR A 65 1.49 -1.85 8.66
N PHE A 66 0.38 -1.78 9.40
CA PHE A 66 0.41 -1.52 10.85
C PHE A 66 0.97 -2.67 11.67
N ARG A 67 0.94 -3.91 11.14
CA ARG A 67 1.63 -5.05 11.76
C ARG A 67 3.13 -4.81 11.85
N ILE A 68 3.74 -4.20 10.84
CA ILE A 68 5.18 -3.96 10.78
C ILE A 68 5.54 -2.65 11.49
N ASN A 69 4.76 -1.60 11.26
CA ASN A 69 4.93 -0.30 11.90
C ASN A 69 3.61 0.21 12.52
N PRO A 70 3.34 -0.11 13.79
CA PRO A 70 2.08 0.25 14.42
C PRO A 70 1.98 1.72 14.88
N GLY A 71 3.06 2.50 14.79
CA GLY A 71 3.11 3.90 15.24
C GLY A 71 3.17 4.92 14.11
N SER A 72 3.04 4.47 12.85
CA SER A 72 3.10 5.33 11.68
C SER A 72 1.73 5.84 11.26
N LYS A 73 1.73 6.69 10.22
CA LYS A 73 0.54 7.29 9.63
C LYS A 73 0.49 6.94 8.15
N VAL A 74 -0.69 6.51 7.69
CA VAL A 74 -0.91 6.20 6.27
C VAL A 74 -2.10 6.96 5.72
N TYR A 75 -1.91 7.61 4.59
CA TYR A 75 -2.99 8.19 3.79
C TYR A 75 -3.50 7.14 2.81
N LEU A 76 -4.81 6.90 2.78
CA LEU A 76 -5.43 5.85 1.98
C LEU A 76 -6.39 6.46 0.96
N GLN A 77 -6.38 5.90 -0.25
CA GLN A 77 -7.46 6.03 -1.22
C GLN A 77 -7.61 4.71 -2.00
N SER A 78 -8.86 4.29 -2.21
CA SER A 78 -9.17 3.14 -3.07
C SER A 78 -10.12 3.59 -4.19
N ILE A 79 -9.82 3.15 -5.41
CA ILE A 79 -10.54 3.52 -6.63
C ILE A 79 -10.89 2.24 -7.38
N GLU A 80 -12.16 2.05 -7.70
CA GLU A 80 -12.63 0.85 -8.39
C GLU A 80 -12.24 0.86 -9.88
N ALA A 81 -12.27 2.03 -10.51
CA ALA A 81 -11.93 2.21 -11.91
C ALA A 81 -10.42 2.10 -12.18
N ALA A 82 -10.07 1.79 -13.42
CA ALA A 82 -8.70 1.94 -13.93
C ALA A 82 -8.37 3.42 -14.14
N ASP A 83 -7.08 3.75 -14.03
CA ASP A 83 -6.57 5.10 -14.26
C ASP A 83 -5.21 5.02 -14.95
N ASP A 84 -5.19 5.24 -16.26
CA ASP A 84 -3.98 5.15 -17.06
C ASP A 84 -3.00 6.31 -16.78
N GLN A 85 -3.45 7.38 -16.14
CA GLN A 85 -2.67 8.59 -15.87
C GLN A 85 -2.24 8.71 -14.41
N PHE A 86 -2.74 7.84 -13.53
CA PHE A 86 -2.44 7.81 -12.10
C PHE A 86 -2.63 9.18 -11.41
N VAL A 87 -3.66 9.93 -11.81
CA VAL A 87 -3.94 11.30 -11.31
C VAL A 87 -4.15 11.30 -9.80
N ALA A 88 -4.70 10.20 -9.27
CA ALA A 88 -4.93 10.06 -7.84
C ALA A 88 -3.65 10.14 -6.99
N VAL A 89 -2.48 9.84 -7.55
CA VAL A 89 -1.18 10.02 -6.88
C VAL A 89 -0.98 11.49 -6.48
N LYS A 90 -1.20 12.42 -7.43
CA LYS A 90 -1.09 13.87 -7.17
C LYS A 90 -2.14 14.33 -6.17
N GLN A 91 -3.38 13.87 -6.35
CA GLN A 91 -4.48 14.29 -5.49
C GLN A 91 -4.29 13.81 -4.03
N LEU A 92 -3.75 12.61 -3.83
CA LEU A 92 -3.46 12.10 -2.49
C LEU A 92 -2.27 12.84 -1.86
N GLN A 93 -1.23 13.17 -2.64
CA GLN A 93 -0.11 13.98 -2.16
C GLN A 93 -0.56 15.38 -1.71
N GLN A 94 -1.42 16.02 -2.51
CA GLN A 94 -1.99 17.33 -2.19
C GLN A 94 -2.89 17.28 -0.95
N PHE A 95 -3.70 16.24 -0.82
CA PHE A 95 -4.52 16.01 0.39
C PHE A 95 -3.66 15.85 1.65
N ALA A 96 -2.49 15.22 1.51
CA ALA A 96 -1.52 15.10 2.60
C ALA A 96 -0.62 16.33 2.77
N GLU A 97 -0.85 17.43 2.04
CA GLU A 97 -0.05 18.66 2.08
C GLU A 97 1.46 18.40 1.83
N GLY A 98 1.79 17.42 0.98
CA GLY A 98 3.19 17.08 0.68
C GLY A 98 3.91 16.24 1.74
N LYS A 99 3.21 15.77 2.78
CA LYS A 99 3.82 15.04 3.91
C LYS A 99 4.15 13.57 3.62
N ILE A 100 3.57 12.96 2.60
CA ILE A 100 3.87 11.56 2.23
C ILE A 100 5.27 11.50 1.62
N LYS A 101 6.11 10.60 2.15
CA LYS A 101 7.47 10.33 1.65
C LYS A 101 7.57 9.05 0.82
N GLN A 102 6.72 8.07 1.11
CA GLN A 102 6.62 6.81 0.37
C GLN A 102 5.16 6.49 0.02
N LEU A 103 4.90 6.13 -1.23
CA LEU A 103 3.58 5.79 -1.73
C LEU A 103 3.57 4.36 -2.27
N GLY A 104 2.71 3.50 -1.73
CA GLY A 104 2.42 2.20 -2.32
C GLY A 104 1.25 2.30 -3.29
N ILE A 105 1.41 1.80 -4.50
CA ILE A 105 0.35 1.63 -5.49
C ILE A 105 0.10 0.14 -5.71
N VAL A 106 -1.14 -0.29 -5.50
CA VAL A 106 -1.61 -1.65 -5.79
C VAL A 106 -2.58 -1.56 -6.95
N ASP A 107 -2.20 -2.12 -8.10
CA ASP A 107 -3.01 -2.06 -9.31
C ASP A 107 -3.61 -3.43 -9.67
N LEU A 108 -4.91 -3.57 -9.42
CA LEU A 108 -5.69 -4.77 -9.71
C LEU A 108 -6.43 -4.72 -11.06
N ASN A 109 -6.31 -3.63 -11.81
CA ASN A 109 -7.03 -3.40 -13.06
C ASN A 109 -6.12 -3.48 -14.28
N THR A 110 -4.92 -2.91 -14.22
CA THR A 110 -4.05 -2.77 -15.38
C THR A 110 -3.52 -4.11 -15.89
N SER A 111 -3.57 -4.30 -17.21
CA SER A 111 -3.01 -5.47 -17.88
C SER A 111 -1.48 -5.41 -17.97
N PHE A 112 -0.80 -6.56 -17.97
CA PHE A 112 0.65 -6.64 -18.06
C PHE A 112 1.24 -5.94 -19.29
N VAL A 113 0.52 -5.93 -20.41
CA VAL A 113 0.93 -5.23 -21.65
C VAL A 113 1.18 -3.74 -21.42
N ASN A 114 0.44 -3.12 -20.49
CA ASN A 114 0.54 -1.71 -20.17
C ASN A 114 1.55 -1.41 -19.05
N PHE A 115 2.27 -2.42 -18.54
CA PHE A 115 3.17 -2.28 -17.39
C PHE A 115 4.17 -1.13 -17.57
N THR A 116 4.86 -1.06 -18.71
CA THR A 116 5.84 0.01 -18.99
C THR A 116 5.18 1.38 -19.13
N ASN A 117 3.96 1.43 -19.69
CA ASN A 117 3.20 2.69 -19.83
C ASN A 117 2.81 3.25 -18.46
N SER A 118 2.36 2.38 -17.55
CA SER A 118 2.04 2.76 -16.17
C SER A 118 3.26 3.32 -15.43
N LEU A 119 4.45 2.70 -15.60
CA LEU A 119 5.67 3.23 -14.99
C LEU A 119 6.00 4.64 -15.47
N ASN A 120 5.89 4.89 -16.78
CA ASN A 120 6.11 6.22 -17.36
C ASN A 120 5.09 7.24 -16.86
N ALA A 121 3.81 6.87 -16.78
CA ALA A 121 2.73 7.75 -16.30
C ALA A 121 2.91 8.11 -14.81
N ILE A 122 3.22 7.12 -13.97
CA ILE A 122 3.52 7.35 -12.56
C ILE A 122 4.76 8.24 -12.42
N ASN A 123 5.80 8.01 -13.21
CA ASN A 123 7.04 8.78 -13.12
C ASN A 123 6.81 10.25 -13.50
N ALA A 124 6.03 10.51 -14.56
CA ALA A 124 5.63 11.87 -14.93
C ALA A 124 4.90 12.57 -13.77
N CYS A 125 3.96 11.87 -13.11
CA CYS A 125 3.25 12.43 -11.95
C CYS A 125 4.18 12.76 -10.78
N VAL A 126 5.10 11.86 -10.44
CA VAL A 126 6.02 12.04 -9.32
C VAL A 126 7.04 13.14 -9.61
N LEU A 127 7.49 13.27 -10.86
CA LEU A 127 8.41 14.33 -11.28
C LEU A 127 7.75 15.72 -11.16
N GLU A 128 6.49 15.85 -11.54
CA GLU A 128 5.73 17.09 -11.32
C GLU A 128 5.60 17.42 -9.83
N LEU A 129 5.32 16.43 -8.98
CA LEU A 129 5.27 16.63 -7.53
C LEU A 129 6.62 17.05 -6.95
N ALA A 130 7.72 16.48 -7.45
CA ALA A 130 9.06 16.88 -7.08
C ALA A 130 9.37 18.33 -7.47
N ASN A 131 8.96 18.76 -8.66
CA ASN A 131 9.08 20.16 -9.12
C ASN A 131 8.25 21.13 -8.26
N MET A 132 7.18 20.65 -7.64
CA MET A 132 6.36 21.41 -6.67
C MET A 132 6.87 21.29 -5.22
N ASN A 133 8.12 20.86 -5.00
CA ASN A 133 8.71 20.65 -3.67
C ASN A 133 8.00 19.61 -2.79
N MET A 134 7.29 18.66 -3.39
CA MET A 134 6.63 17.54 -2.72
C MET A 134 7.18 16.18 -3.22
N PRO A 135 8.49 15.90 -3.07
CA PRO A 135 9.08 14.66 -3.57
C PRO A 135 8.60 13.45 -2.75
N LEU A 136 8.35 12.35 -3.45
CA LEU A 136 8.01 11.05 -2.85
C LEU A 136 8.64 9.91 -3.64
N SER A 137 8.81 8.76 -3.00
CA SER A 137 9.20 7.49 -3.63
C SER A 137 7.99 6.59 -3.79
N VAL A 138 7.82 5.98 -4.96
CA VAL A 138 6.68 5.09 -5.25
C VAL A 138 7.11 3.64 -5.26
N MET A 139 6.31 2.78 -4.67
CA MET A 139 6.37 1.34 -4.86
C MET A 139 5.14 0.88 -5.63
N TYR A 140 5.33 0.32 -6.82
CA TYR A 140 4.26 -0.10 -7.71
C TYR A 140 4.14 -1.63 -7.75
N SER A 141 2.92 -2.15 -7.63
CA SER A 141 2.63 -3.58 -7.78
C SER A 141 1.45 -3.77 -8.73
N ILE A 142 1.58 -4.75 -9.61
CA ILE A 142 0.58 -5.11 -10.61
C ILE A 142 0.09 -6.54 -10.36
N HIS A 143 -1.22 -6.75 -10.46
CA HIS A 143 -1.82 -8.06 -10.22
C HIS A 143 -1.52 -9.12 -11.29
N ASN A 144 -1.21 -8.70 -12.52
CA ASN A 144 -1.19 -9.59 -13.68
C ASN A 144 0.21 -10.17 -13.98
N ILE A 145 0.90 -10.69 -12.96
CA ILE A 145 2.17 -11.41 -13.16
C ILE A 145 1.90 -12.91 -13.16
N SER A 146 1.75 -13.46 -14.36
CA SER A 146 1.69 -14.90 -14.62
C SER A 146 3.09 -15.48 -14.88
N ASN A 147 3.23 -16.81 -14.89
CA ASN A 147 4.49 -17.47 -15.22
C ASN A 147 5.01 -17.09 -16.62
N ALA A 148 4.10 -16.87 -17.59
CA ALA A 148 4.47 -16.41 -18.93
C ALA A 148 4.96 -14.95 -18.91
N ASN A 149 4.27 -14.08 -18.16
CA ASN A 149 4.64 -12.67 -18.05
C ASN A 149 5.97 -12.46 -17.31
N LEU A 150 6.33 -13.37 -16.39
CA LEU A 150 7.60 -13.31 -15.68
C LEU A 150 8.81 -13.43 -16.63
N LEU A 151 8.67 -14.25 -17.68
CA LEU A 151 9.69 -14.38 -18.74
C LEU A 151 9.71 -13.18 -19.69
N ALA A 152 8.62 -12.42 -19.75
CA ALA A 152 8.45 -11.26 -20.62
C ALA A 152 8.65 -9.92 -19.88
N LEU A 153 9.23 -9.94 -18.67
CA LEU A 153 9.51 -8.72 -17.92
C LEU A 153 10.46 -7.81 -18.71
N PRO A 154 10.13 -6.52 -18.86
CA PRO A 154 11.03 -5.59 -19.53
C PRO A 154 12.27 -5.33 -18.67
N VAL A 155 13.38 -5.01 -19.34
CA VAL A 155 14.60 -4.57 -18.67
C VAL A 155 14.38 -3.15 -18.12
N LEU A 156 14.21 -3.04 -16.80
CA LEU A 156 13.92 -1.76 -16.14
C LEU A 156 15.06 -0.74 -16.25
N HIS A 157 16.31 -1.17 -16.45
CA HIS A 157 17.46 -0.28 -16.61
C HIS A 157 17.36 0.64 -17.83
N ASN A 158 16.54 0.29 -18.82
CA ASN A 158 16.32 1.11 -20.01
C ASN A 158 15.26 2.19 -19.80
N LEU A 159 14.61 2.22 -18.62
CA LEU A 159 13.55 3.16 -18.29
C LEU A 159 14.08 4.29 -17.38
N ASN A 160 13.71 5.53 -17.71
CA ASN A 160 14.08 6.72 -16.92
C ASN A 160 13.10 6.95 -15.76
N CYS A 161 12.92 5.94 -14.91
CA CYS A 161 11.94 5.92 -13.81
C CYS A 161 12.62 5.76 -12.44
N GLU A 162 13.48 6.71 -12.06
CA GLU A 162 14.37 6.60 -10.89
C GLU A 162 13.66 6.59 -9.52
N ARG A 163 12.43 7.12 -9.44
CA ARG A 163 11.67 7.27 -8.18
C ARG A 163 10.71 6.11 -7.90
N ILE A 164 10.71 5.10 -8.76
CA ILE A 164 9.77 3.98 -8.72
C ILE A 164 10.51 2.69 -8.43
N SER A 165 10.02 1.94 -7.45
CA SER A 165 10.40 0.55 -7.19
C SER A 165 9.26 -0.37 -7.55
N VAL A 166 9.53 -1.44 -8.31
CA VAL A 166 8.50 -2.42 -8.67
C VAL A 166 8.50 -3.58 -7.68
N CYS A 167 7.34 -3.87 -7.10
CA CYS A 167 7.13 -4.99 -6.19
C CYS A 167 6.29 -6.08 -6.88
N ILE A 168 6.97 -7.18 -7.24
CA ILE A 168 6.34 -8.38 -7.83
C ILE A 168 6.04 -9.47 -6.78
N GLY A 169 6.37 -9.21 -5.51
CA GLY A 169 6.14 -10.14 -4.41
C GLY A 169 4.65 -10.31 -4.11
N GLN A 170 4.22 -11.56 -3.95
CA GLN A 170 2.85 -11.94 -3.64
C GLN A 170 2.85 -12.87 -2.42
N ASP A 171 1.79 -12.79 -1.62
CA ASP A 171 1.59 -13.75 -0.52
C ASP A 171 0.86 -14.98 -1.06
N GLY A 172 1.62 -16.06 -1.27
CA GLY A 172 1.13 -17.33 -1.79
C GLY A 172 0.40 -18.20 -0.75
N ALA A 173 0.28 -17.78 0.51
CA ALA A 173 -0.37 -18.53 1.57
C ALA A 173 -1.24 -17.63 2.47
N GLY A 174 -1.82 -18.22 3.53
CA GLY A 174 -2.49 -17.47 4.60
C GLY A 174 -3.55 -16.48 4.12
N ARG A 175 -3.51 -15.26 4.70
CA ARG A 175 -4.49 -14.20 4.43
C ARG A 175 -4.35 -13.63 3.02
N GLY A 176 -3.13 -13.46 2.50
CA GLY A 176 -2.94 -12.89 1.18
C GLY A 176 -3.40 -13.82 0.06
N ASN A 177 -3.25 -15.14 0.22
CA ASN A 177 -3.82 -16.11 -0.72
C ASN A 177 -5.35 -16.12 -0.67
N TYR A 178 -5.94 -16.09 0.54
CA TYR A 178 -7.39 -15.98 0.69
C TYR A 178 -7.94 -14.72 0.01
N VAL A 179 -7.34 -13.55 0.27
CA VAL A 179 -7.76 -12.28 -0.34
C VAL A 179 -7.57 -12.30 -1.86
N SER A 180 -6.50 -12.93 -2.35
CA SER A 180 -6.28 -13.10 -3.80
C SER A 180 -7.34 -13.97 -4.46
N GLN A 181 -7.84 -15.00 -3.77
CA GLN A 181 -8.93 -15.84 -4.26
C GLN A 181 -10.26 -15.09 -4.27
N VAL A 182 -10.57 -14.36 -3.18
CA VAL A 182 -11.79 -13.54 -3.08
C VAL A 182 -11.82 -12.43 -4.13
N ALA A 183 -10.70 -11.75 -4.35
CA ALA A 183 -10.60 -10.71 -5.37
C ALA A 183 -10.53 -11.25 -6.81
N GLY A 184 -10.26 -12.54 -7.00
CA GLY A 184 -9.99 -13.14 -8.31
C GLY A 184 -8.72 -12.59 -8.98
N LYS A 185 -7.83 -11.96 -8.21
CA LYS A 185 -6.67 -11.20 -8.66
C LYS A 185 -5.50 -11.47 -7.73
N LYS A 186 -4.27 -11.49 -8.24
CA LYS A 186 -3.11 -11.65 -7.36
C LYS A 186 -2.85 -10.36 -6.61
N VAL A 187 -2.88 -10.44 -5.28
CA VAL A 187 -2.65 -9.29 -4.41
C VAL A 187 -1.20 -9.27 -3.95
N GLY A 188 -0.54 -8.13 -4.16
CA GLY A 188 0.88 -7.96 -3.82
C GLY A 188 1.14 -7.86 -2.32
N ILE A 189 2.41 -7.73 -1.93
CA ILE A 189 2.83 -7.52 -0.54
C ILE A 189 3.07 -6.04 -0.20
N VAL A 190 2.48 -5.11 -0.98
CA VAL A 190 2.74 -3.66 -0.89
C VAL A 190 2.55 -3.11 0.51
N GLY A 191 1.46 -3.48 1.19
CA GLY A 191 1.20 -3.06 2.58
C GLY A 191 2.35 -3.41 3.53
N ALA A 192 2.83 -4.66 3.48
CA ALA A 192 3.97 -5.09 4.29
C ALA A 192 5.27 -4.37 3.88
N ALA A 193 5.53 -4.22 2.58
CA ALA A 193 6.72 -3.52 2.09
C ALA A 193 6.74 -2.05 2.47
N LEU A 194 5.60 -1.38 2.38
CA LEU A 194 5.45 0.01 2.78
C LEU A 194 5.64 0.19 4.30
N GLY A 195 5.16 -0.77 5.09
CA GLY A 195 5.39 -0.79 6.54
C GLY A 195 6.87 -0.98 6.89
N ALA A 196 7.60 -1.79 6.11
CA ALA A 196 9.04 -1.96 6.27
C ALA A 196 9.83 -0.71 5.86
N ILE A 197 9.41 -0.01 4.80
CA ILE A 197 9.98 1.28 4.38
C ILE A 197 9.74 2.33 5.45
N SER A 198 8.51 2.47 5.96
CA SER A 198 8.18 3.49 6.95
C SER A 198 8.89 3.32 8.30
N ARG A 199 9.32 2.10 8.61
CA ARG A 199 10.10 1.78 9.80
C ARG A 199 11.61 1.93 9.59
N ALA A 200 12.07 1.85 8.34
CA ALA A 200 13.48 1.97 8.00
C ALA A 200 13.98 3.38 8.29
N LYS A 201 15.20 3.50 8.80
CA LYS A 201 15.93 4.77 8.70
C LYS A 201 16.43 4.96 7.27
N VAL A 202 16.71 6.20 6.89
CA VAL A 202 17.16 6.58 5.53
C VAL A 202 18.40 5.78 5.06
N HIS A 203 19.27 5.37 5.98
CA HIS A 203 20.49 4.61 5.68
C HIS A 203 20.30 3.08 5.71
N GLU A 204 19.10 2.58 6.03
CA GLU A 204 18.86 1.15 6.24
C GLU A 204 18.16 0.50 5.06
N SER A 205 18.73 -0.60 4.57
CA SER A 205 18.06 -1.45 3.59
C SER A 205 16.81 -2.12 4.18
N ILE A 206 15.73 -2.14 3.42
CA ILE A 206 14.48 -2.84 3.78
C ILE A 206 14.64 -4.37 3.77
N GLY A 207 15.64 -4.90 3.07
CA GLY A 207 15.93 -6.33 2.98
C GLY A 207 16.75 -6.89 4.15
N TRP A 208 17.16 -6.05 5.12
CA TRP A 208 18.02 -6.49 6.21
C TRP A 208 17.27 -7.33 7.25
N VAL A 209 17.52 -8.65 7.24
CA VAL A 209 16.76 -9.68 7.97
C VAL A 209 16.78 -9.49 9.49
N ALA A 210 17.89 -8.99 10.06
CA ALA A 210 18.03 -8.82 11.50
C ALA A 210 17.14 -7.70 12.06
N ASN A 211 16.85 -6.67 11.27
CA ASN A 211 16.05 -5.53 11.70
C ASN A 211 14.59 -5.62 11.24
N LYS A 212 14.32 -6.34 10.14
CA LYS A 212 13.03 -6.33 9.44
C LYS A 212 12.59 -7.77 9.15
N THR A 213 11.68 -8.27 9.98
CA THR A 213 11.03 -9.56 9.74
C THR A 213 9.72 -9.36 8.98
N TRP A 214 9.78 -9.60 7.68
CA TRP A 214 8.64 -9.57 6.76
C TRP A 214 7.62 -10.68 7.08
N LEU A 215 8.16 -11.86 7.42
CA LEU A 215 7.43 -13.10 7.63
C LEU A 215 7.47 -13.49 9.10
N ARG A 216 6.33 -13.50 9.78
CA ARG A 216 6.17 -14.27 11.03
C ARG A 216 5.28 -15.47 10.72
N TYR A 217 5.59 -16.63 11.30
CA TYR A 217 4.67 -17.77 11.26
C TYR A 217 3.33 -17.34 11.88
N ILE A 218 2.32 -17.12 11.03
CA ILE A 218 0.95 -16.86 11.48
C ILE A 218 0.30 -18.23 11.66
N PRO A 219 -0.14 -18.63 12.86
CA PRO A 219 -0.94 -19.84 13.00
C PRO A 219 -2.19 -19.70 12.13
N LYS A 220 -2.52 -20.76 11.38
CA LYS A 220 -3.57 -20.82 10.35
C LYS A 220 -5.02 -20.55 10.85
N SER A 221 -5.23 -19.93 12.00
CA SER A 221 -6.55 -19.81 12.65
C SER A 221 -7.48 -18.74 12.05
N LEU A 222 -7.20 -18.22 10.85
CA LEU A 222 -8.13 -17.34 10.12
C LEU A 222 -8.46 -17.85 8.72
N THR A 223 -8.19 -19.14 8.45
CA THR A 223 -8.90 -19.86 7.40
C THR A 223 -10.13 -20.47 8.03
N GLY A 224 -11.31 -19.90 7.72
CA GLY A 224 -12.51 -20.72 7.70
C GLY A 224 -12.36 -21.86 6.69
#